data_AF-A0AAC9V8X2-F1
#
_entry.id   AF-A0AAC9V8X2-F1
#
_cell.length_a   1.000
_cell.length_b   1.000
_cell.length_c   1.000
_cell.angle_alpha   90.00
_cell.angle_beta   90.00
_cell.angle_gamma   90.00
#
_symmetry.space_group_name_H-M   'P 1'
#
loop_
_entity.id
_entity.type
_entity.pdbx_description
1 polymer ?
#
loop_
_entity_poly.entity_id
_entity_poly.type
_entity_poly.pdbx_seq_one_letter_code
_entity_poly.pdbx_strand_id
1 'polypeptide(L)'
;MSPQLTDAKKKSLAVLVKTHHEQHLSRFPFAKYPVEPLEVWRQQFTDPATIEADTLRAALSWSCGKWQQSIPSPYKKLHLMVISHWKNFVEQYKPESPFVISYWTGLLGKGEYAFNTVAFLTHLLCSEQIELTDSRSVKGMNDLLTEAELPDECVEPEDVATSVEHYTDFYRQLLPKTQSILGDHASLKLGRFLFAYGYRDVLSKVAESSPNQPEPTITVLDWETASSQRFNLNLITERANADRLFACLLLALDSQPETSDQLTIQDIMSLIPLGSAGICNPSSYNYAFIAMLGKQKGRDYFLFDDDSLRLAFTEQANNSTKLTLFIANHPERVIPSASVRNALGNFQAMIQSASQGQKKVLFQSLVDKISIPHDRDVTKSVIYGKPALLSLPIPPIKKGGS
;
A
#
# COMPACT_ATOMS: atom_id res chain seq x y z
N MET A 1 -28.64 15.54 -18.83
CA MET A 1 -27.86 15.76 -20.07
C MET A 1 -26.39 15.76 -19.67
N SER A 2 -25.58 14.96 -20.34
CA SER A 2 -24.13 14.89 -20.10
C SER A 2 -23.42 16.17 -20.52
N PRO A 3 -22.32 16.56 -19.87
CA PRO A 3 -21.60 17.78 -20.20
C PRO A 3 -20.97 17.62 -21.58
N GLN A 4 -21.23 18.55 -22.50
CA GLN A 4 -20.56 18.58 -23.79
C GLN A 4 -19.43 19.60 -23.75
N LEU A 5 -18.25 19.13 -23.31
CA LEU A 5 -17.09 20.00 -23.22
C LEU A 5 -16.50 20.23 -24.61
N THR A 6 -16.47 21.48 -25.05
CA THR A 6 -15.73 21.86 -26.26
C THR A 6 -14.23 21.69 -26.03
N ASP A 7 -13.46 21.61 -27.09
CA ASP A 7 -12.00 21.45 -26.97
C ASP A 7 -11.32 22.62 -26.22
N ALA A 8 -11.90 23.82 -26.30
CA ALA A 8 -11.47 24.98 -25.52
C ALA A 8 -11.75 24.78 -24.01
N LYS A 9 -12.96 24.34 -23.65
CA LYS A 9 -13.32 24.02 -22.26
C LYS A 9 -12.40 22.95 -21.66
N LYS A 10 -12.16 21.86 -22.41
CA LYS A 10 -11.25 20.79 -21.98
C LYS A 10 -9.82 21.28 -21.74
N LYS A 11 -9.31 22.20 -22.58
CA LYS A 11 -7.99 22.81 -22.38
C LYS A 11 -7.93 23.66 -21.11
N SER A 12 -8.97 24.47 -20.85
CA SER A 12 -9.05 25.28 -19.62
C SER A 12 -9.01 24.40 -18.37
N LEU A 13 -9.84 23.35 -18.33
CA LEU A 13 -9.85 22.38 -17.23
C LEU A 13 -8.50 21.67 -17.06
N ALA A 14 -7.85 21.28 -18.16
CA ALA A 14 -6.53 20.65 -18.08
C ALA A 14 -5.45 21.59 -17.51
N VAL A 15 -5.54 22.90 -17.77
CA VAL A 15 -4.66 23.89 -17.13
C VAL A 15 -4.90 23.93 -15.62
N LEU A 16 -6.14 23.91 -15.16
CA LEU A 16 -6.45 23.86 -13.72
C LEU A 16 -5.92 22.58 -13.07
N VAL A 17 -6.08 21.42 -13.72
CA VAL A 17 -5.49 20.16 -13.26
C VAL A 17 -3.97 20.31 -13.15
N LYS A 18 -3.31 20.87 -14.17
CA LYS A 18 -1.86 21.12 -14.15
C LYS A 18 -1.43 22.03 -12.99
N THR A 19 -2.21 23.07 -12.69
CA THR A 19 -1.92 24.01 -11.60
C THR A 19 -2.01 23.34 -10.24
N HIS A 20 -2.99 22.44 -10.05
CA HIS A 20 -3.38 21.97 -8.73
C HIS A 20 -2.93 20.52 -8.42
N HIS A 21 -2.58 19.70 -9.40
CA HIS A 21 -2.45 18.24 -9.17
C HIS A 21 -1.43 17.85 -8.11
N GLU A 22 -0.23 18.46 -8.07
CA GLU A 22 0.82 18.09 -7.11
C GLU A 22 0.37 18.30 -5.66
N GLN A 23 -0.21 19.48 -5.38
CA GLN A 23 -0.71 19.83 -4.06
C GLN A 23 -1.82 18.89 -3.59
N HIS A 24 -2.77 18.56 -4.47
CA HIS A 24 -3.92 17.75 -4.06
C HIS A 24 -3.58 16.26 -4.02
N LEU A 25 -2.75 15.75 -4.92
CA LEU A 25 -2.29 14.36 -4.90
C LEU A 25 -1.41 14.05 -3.67
N SER A 26 -0.54 14.97 -3.25
CA SER A 26 0.27 14.82 -2.02
C SER A 26 -0.57 14.72 -0.72
N ARG A 27 -1.84 15.14 -0.79
CA ARG A 27 -2.80 15.03 0.32
C ARG A 27 -3.77 13.85 0.17
N PHE A 28 -3.70 13.10 -0.93
CA PHE A 28 -4.58 11.96 -1.14
C PHE A 28 -4.25 10.86 -0.11
N PRO A 29 -5.25 10.26 0.55
CA PRO A 29 -4.99 9.26 1.58
C PRO A 29 -4.77 7.86 0.99
N PHE A 30 -3.60 7.62 0.37
CA PHE A 30 -3.26 6.40 -0.37
C PHE A 30 -3.58 5.11 0.39
N ALA A 31 -3.21 5.03 1.67
CA ALA A 31 -3.45 3.85 2.49
C ALA A 31 -4.93 3.54 2.74
N LYS A 32 -5.82 4.52 2.62
CA LYS A 32 -7.27 4.30 2.76
C LYS A 32 -7.90 3.74 1.49
N TYR A 33 -7.26 3.96 0.34
CA TYR A 33 -7.74 3.56 -0.99
C TYR A 33 -6.60 2.92 -1.81
N PRO A 34 -6.04 1.77 -1.37
CA PRO A 34 -5.08 1.03 -2.18
C PRO A 34 -5.75 0.51 -3.45
N VAL A 35 -4.99 0.42 -4.55
CA VAL A 35 -5.55 0.15 -5.90
C VAL A 35 -5.71 -1.33 -6.16
N GLU A 36 -4.80 -2.13 -5.62
CA GLU A 36 -4.69 -3.55 -5.89
C GLU A 36 -5.97 -4.32 -5.52
N PRO A 37 -6.58 -4.14 -4.33
CA PRO A 37 -7.84 -4.84 -4.05
C PRO A 37 -8.97 -4.39 -4.97
N LEU A 38 -9.00 -3.11 -5.39
CA LEU A 38 -10.01 -2.62 -6.33
C LEU A 38 -9.89 -3.33 -7.69
N GLU A 39 -8.69 -3.45 -8.25
CA GLU A 39 -8.47 -4.13 -9.53
C GLU A 39 -8.86 -5.60 -9.47
N VAL A 40 -8.58 -6.28 -8.35
CA VAL A 40 -9.04 -7.67 -8.13
C VAL A 40 -10.58 -7.73 -8.09
N TRP A 41 -11.23 -6.83 -7.36
CA TRP A 41 -12.69 -6.82 -7.27
C TRP A 41 -13.36 -6.45 -8.59
N ARG A 42 -12.79 -5.54 -9.39
CA ARG A 42 -13.32 -5.24 -10.72
C ARG A 42 -13.42 -6.48 -11.60
N GLN A 43 -12.48 -7.41 -11.46
CA GLN A 43 -12.53 -8.70 -12.17
C GLN A 43 -13.54 -9.65 -11.53
N GLN A 44 -13.52 -9.80 -10.20
CA GLN A 44 -14.41 -10.74 -9.50
C GLN A 44 -15.90 -10.37 -9.66
N PHE A 45 -16.24 -9.08 -9.62
CA PHE A 45 -17.62 -8.60 -9.70
C PHE A 45 -18.22 -8.69 -11.12
N THR A 46 -17.46 -9.13 -12.12
CA THR A 46 -18.01 -9.51 -13.43
C THR A 46 -18.94 -10.71 -13.35
N ASP A 47 -18.80 -11.56 -12.33
CA ASP A 47 -19.74 -12.64 -12.00
C ASP A 47 -20.26 -12.49 -10.56
N PRO A 48 -21.31 -11.67 -10.34
CA PRO A 48 -21.84 -11.35 -9.02
C PRO A 48 -22.29 -12.58 -8.21
N ALA A 49 -22.62 -13.68 -8.87
CA ALA A 49 -23.05 -14.92 -8.22
C ALA A 49 -21.92 -15.62 -7.45
N THR A 50 -20.66 -15.33 -7.79
CA THR A 50 -19.47 -15.90 -7.13
C THR A 50 -19.00 -15.08 -5.93
N ILE A 51 -19.59 -13.91 -5.69
CA ILE A 51 -19.14 -12.99 -4.66
C ILE A 51 -19.62 -13.47 -3.28
N GLU A 52 -18.65 -13.92 -2.48
CA GLU A 52 -18.86 -14.27 -1.08
C GLU A 52 -19.07 -13.03 -0.19
N ALA A 53 -19.78 -13.22 0.92
CA ALA A 53 -20.14 -12.12 1.83
C ALA A 53 -18.92 -11.40 2.40
N ASP A 54 -17.80 -12.09 2.61
CA ASP A 54 -16.56 -11.51 3.12
C ASP A 54 -15.87 -10.62 2.07
N THR A 55 -15.87 -11.04 0.80
CA THR A 55 -15.38 -10.24 -0.33
C THR A 55 -16.21 -8.97 -0.49
N LEU A 56 -17.54 -9.11 -0.47
CA LEU A 56 -18.47 -7.97 -0.54
C LEU A 56 -18.27 -7.00 0.62
N ARG A 57 -18.12 -7.51 1.85
CA ARG A 57 -17.84 -6.68 3.03
C ARG A 57 -16.51 -5.95 2.91
N ALA A 58 -15.48 -6.62 2.41
CA ALA A 58 -14.16 -6.03 2.20
C ALA A 58 -14.20 -4.90 1.16
N ALA A 59 -14.88 -5.12 0.02
CA ALA A 59 -15.07 -4.12 -1.02
C ALA A 59 -15.85 -2.88 -0.51
N LEU A 60 -16.96 -3.08 0.19
CA LEU A 60 -17.74 -1.99 0.79
C LEU A 60 -16.95 -1.23 1.87
N SER A 61 -16.09 -1.92 2.63
CA SER A 61 -15.23 -1.23 3.62
C SER A 61 -14.20 -0.33 2.94
N TRP A 62 -13.69 -0.74 1.78
CA TRP A 62 -12.76 0.05 0.98
C TRP A 62 -13.40 1.33 0.45
N SER A 63 -14.64 1.28 -0.04
CA SER A 63 -15.31 2.44 -0.65
C SER A 63 -15.50 3.62 0.30
N CYS A 64 -15.59 3.37 1.60
CA CYS A 64 -15.68 4.42 2.63
C CYS A 64 -14.33 4.81 3.25
N GLY A 65 -13.21 4.37 2.67
CA GLY A 65 -11.85 4.66 3.14
C GLY A 65 -11.51 3.95 4.46
N LYS A 66 -12.12 2.78 4.69
CA LYS A 66 -11.97 1.95 5.90
C LYS A 66 -11.40 0.57 5.59
N TRP A 67 -10.58 0.49 4.54
CA TRP A 67 -9.81 -0.70 4.22
C TRP A 67 -9.03 -1.20 5.45
N GLN A 68 -9.27 -2.46 5.85
CA GLN A 68 -8.69 -3.10 7.04
C GLN A 68 -8.90 -2.31 8.37
N GLN A 69 -10.00 -1.55 8.47
CA GLN A 69 -10.34 -0.73 9.63
C GLN A 69 -11.82 -0.88 10.00
N SER A 70 -12.19 -0.41 11.20
CA SER A 70 -13.58 -0.41 11.65
C SER A 70 -14.43 0.60 10.86
N ILE A 71 -15.59 0.13 10.37
CA ILE A 71 -16.53 0.91 9.58
C ILE A 71 -17.40 1.81 10.48
N PRO A 72 -17.60 3.11 10.14
CA PRO A 72 -18.54 3.98 10.82
C PRO A 72 -19.98 3.46 10.80
N SER A 73 -20.75 3.79 11.85
CA SER A 73 -22.14 3.34 12.01
C SER A 73 -23.05 3.59 10.78
N PRO A 74 -23.02 4.77 10.12
CA PRO A 74 -23.86 5.02 8.94
C PRO A 74 -23.62 4.04 7.79
N TYR A 75 -22.35 3.78 7.46
CA TYR A 75 -21.97 2.80 6.44
C TYR A 75 -22.26 1.36 6.88
N LYS A 76 -22.05 1.03 8.15
CA LYS A 76 -22.27 -0.33 8.67
C LYS A 76 -23.70 -0.81 8.43
N LYS A 77 -24.71 0.05 8.64
CA LYS A 77 -26.12 -0.30 8.38
C LYS A 77 -26.37 -0.56 6.89
N LEU A 78 -25.88 0.31 6.01
CA LEU A 78 -26.03 0.17 4.56
C LEU A 78 -25.34 -1.09 4.05
N HIS A 79 -24.11 -1.36 4.49
CA HIS A 79 -23.36 -2.54 4.05
C HIS A 79 -24.05 -3.83 4.48
N LEU A 80 -24.63 -3.88 5.69
CA LEU A 80 -25.41 -5.03 6.11
C LEU A 80 -26.65 -5.25 5.24
N MET A 81 -27.33 -4.16 4.82
CA MET A 81 -28.45 -4.26 3.88
C MET A 81 -28.01 -4.77 2.51
N VAL A 82 -26.88 -4.31 1.98
CA VAL A 82 -26.31 -4.80 0.72
C VAL A 82 -26.00 -6.29 0.82
N ILE A 83 -25.29 -6.71 1.87
CA ILE A 83 -24.92 -8.12 2.09
C ILE A 83 -26.17 -9.00 2.23
N SER A 84 -27.20 -8.56 2.97
CA SER A 84 -28.40 -9.38 3.19
C SER A 84 -29.28 -9.52 1.94
N HIS A 85 -29.24 -8.55 1.02
CA HIS A 85 -30.03 -8.56 -0.21
C HIS A 85 -29.23 -8.99 -1.44
N TRP A 86 -27.93 -9.29 -1.29
CA TRP A 86 -27.05 -9.64 -2.41
C TRP A 86 -27.59 -10.80 -3.26
N LYS A 87 -28.04 -11.89 -2.63
CA LYS A 87 -28.59 -13.04 -3.36
C LYS A 87 -29.82 -12.68 -4.19
N ASN A 88 -30.75 -11.92 -3.61
CA ASN A 88 -31.96 -11.45 -4.30
C ASN A 88 -31.64 -10.49 -5.45
N PHE A 89 -30.57 -9.70 -5.31
CA PHE A 89 -30.05 -8.84 -6.38
C PHE A 89 -29.49 -9.67 -7.53
N VAL A 90 -28.65 -10.66 -7.23
CA VAL A 90 -28.02 -11.54 -8.23
C VAL A 90 -29.05 -12.26 -9.09
N GLU A 91 -30.16 -12.72 -8.51
CA GLU A 91 -31.25 -13.39 -9.25
C GLU A 91 -31.89 -12.50 -10.33
N GLN A 92 -31.82 -11.18 -10.16
CA GLN A 92 -32.43 -10.20 -11.04
C GLN A 92 -31.39 -9.39 -11.83
N TYR A 93 -30.10 -9.68 -11.62
CA TYR A 93 -29.00 -8.84 -12.06
C TYR A 93 -28.99 -8.68 -13.58
N LYS A 94 -28.81 -7.43 -13.99
CA LYS A 94 -28.48 -7.05 -15.37
C LYS A 94 -27.21 -6.21 -15.34
N PRO A 95 -26.25 -6.45 -16.25
CA PRO A 95 -25.00 -5.69 -16.33
C PRO A 95 -25.22 -4.32 -17.00
N GLU A 96 -26.19 -3.55 -16.50
CA GLU A 96 -26.60 -2.25 -17.02
C GLU A 96 -26.60 -1.25 -15.86
N SER A 97 -25.85 -0.15 -15.99
CA SER A 97 -25.73 0.83 -14.91
C SER A 97 -27.07 1.38 -14.42
N PRO A 98 -28.10 1.67 -15.25
CA PRO A 98 -29.37 2.20 -14.75
C PRO A 98 -30.12 1.19 -13.89
N PHE A 99 -30.02 -0.10 -14.22
CA PHE A 99 -30.62 -1.18 -13.43
C PHE A 99 -29.97 -1.27 -12.04
N VAL A 100 -28.63 -1.31 -12.01
CA VAL A 100 -27.85 -1.42 -10.76
C VAL A 100 -28.13 -0.22 -9.85
N ILE A 101 -28.09 0.99 -10.41
CA ILE A 101 -28.36 2.22 -9.66
C ILE A 101 -29.80 2.22 -9.14
N SER A 102 -30.79 1.90 -9.98
CA SER A 102 -32.21 1.88 -9.58
C SER A 102 -32.48 0.89 -8.46
N TYR A 103 -31.97 -0.34 -8.57
CA TYR A 103 -32.14 -1.38 -7.56
C TYR A 103 -31.58 -0.93 -6.20
N TRP A 104 -30.30 -0.53 -6.17
CA TRP A 104 -29.65 -0.21 -4.91
C TRP A 104 -30.12 1.12 -4.32
N THR A 105 -30.46 2.12 -5.15
CA THR A 105 -31.05 3.37 -4.66
C THR A 105 -32.43 3.13 -4.04
N GLY A 106 -33.25 2.27 -4.65
CA GLY A 106 -34.55 1.89 -4.12
C GLY A 106 -34.47 1.23 -2.73
N LEU A 107 -33.40 0.47 -2.48
CA LEU A 107 -33.18 -0.21 -1.20
C LEU A 107 -32.47 0.67 -0.16
N LEU A 108 -31.40 1.36 -0.54
CA LEU A 108 -30.52 2.10 0.38
C LEU A 108 -31.04 3.52 0.69
N GLY A 109 -31.93 4.05 -0.14
CA GLY A 109 -32.53 5.36 0.03
C GLY A 109 -31.63 6.50 -0.45
N LYS A 110 -31.82 7.69 0.14
CA LYS A 110 -31.14 8.94 -0.25
C LYS A 110 -30.05 9.34 0.74
N GLY A 111 -29.18 10.25 0.32
CA GLY A 111 -28.13 10.87 1.12
C GLY A 111 -26.73 10.39 0.76
N GLU A 112 -25.72 11.10 1.25
CA GLU A 112 -24.32 10.93 0.83
C GLU A 112 -23.79 9.50 0.99
N TYR A 113 -24.07 8.85 2.13
CA TYR A 113 -23.60 7.49 2.39
C TYR A 113 -24.24 6.46 1.44
N ALA A 114 -25.53 6.63 1.13
CA ALA A 114 -26.24 5.78 0.17
C ALA A 114 -25.70 6.03 -1.24
N PHE A 115 -25.55 7.30 -1.64
CA PHE A 115 -24.94 7.71 -2.91
C PHE A 115 -23.59 7.01 -3.11
N ASN A 116 -22.67 7.15 -2.17
CA ASN A 116 -21.32 6.58 -2.26
C ASN A 116 -21.34 5.05 -2.38
N THR A 117 -22.27 4.42 -1.65
CA THR A 117 -22.42 2.96 -1.68
C THR A 117 -22.95 2.49 -3.05
N VAL A 118 -24.00 3.14 -3.57
CA VAL A 118 -24.60 2.80 -4.87
C VAL A 118 -23.63 3.06 -6.02
N ALA A 119 -22.98 4.23 -6.04
CA ALA A 119 -22.01 4.59 -7.07
C ALA A 119 -20.84 3.59 -7.12
N PHE A 120 -20.32 3.19 -5.95
CA PHE A 120 -19.25 2.19 -5.88
C PHE A 120 -19.69 0.80 -6.36
N LEU A 121 -20.86 0.31 -5.93
CA LEU A 121 -21.39 -0.98 -6.41
C LEU A 121 -21.60 -0.96 -7.92
N THR A 122 -22.13 0.15 -8.45
CA THR A 122 -22.32 0.33 -9.89
C THR A 122 -20.99 0.29 -10.63
N HIS A 123 -19.94 0.94 -10.11
CA HIS A 123 -18.61 0.87 -10.69
C HIS A 123 -18.07 -0.57 -10.71
N LEU A 124 -18.20 -1.34 -9.63
CA LEU A 124 -17.72 -2.73 -9.62
C LEU A 124 -18.49 -3.63 -10.60
N LEU A 125 -19.80 -3.47 -10.68
CA LEU A 125 -20.70 -4.31 -11.49
C LEU A 125 -20.77 -3.88 -12.96
N CYS A 126 -20.39 -2.64 -13.28
CA CYS A 126 -20.48 -2.06 -14.61
C CYS A 126 -19.20 -1.26 -14.93
N SER A 127 -18.02 -1.80 -14.60
CA SER A 127 -16.75 -1.06 -14.63
C SER A 127 -16.32 -0.56 -16.03
N GLU A 128 -16.86 -1.13 -17.10
CA GLU A 128 -16.66 -0.64 -18.47
C GLU A 128 -17.58 0.54 -18.80
N GLN A 129 -18.74 0.63 -18.15
CA GLN A 129 -19.73 1.69 -18.40
C GLN A 129 -19.46 2.92 -17.55
N ILE A 130 -19.01 2.72 -16.30
CA ILE A 130 -19.01 3.75 -15.25
C ILE A 130 -17.63 3.87 -14.58
N GLU A 131 -17.16 5.11 -14.46
CA GLU A 131 -15.92 5.43 -13.75
C GLU A 131 -16.12 5.40 -12.22
N LEU A 132 -15.06 5.13 -11.47
CA LEU A 132 -15.10 5.13 -10.01
C LEU A 132 -15.49 6.52 -9.49
N THR A 133 -16.66 6.62 -8.85
CA THR A 133 -17.28 7.89 -8.46
C THR A 133 -17.75 7.85 -7.02
N ASP A 134 -17.65 8.98 -6.32
CA ASP A 134 -18.27 9.24 -5.02
C ASP A 134 -18.70 10.72 -4.92
N SER A 135 -19.36 11.09 -3.83
CA SER A 135 -19.84 12.45 -3.56
C SER A 135 -18.72 13.49 -3.65
N ARG A 136 -17.51 13.11 -3.22
CA ARG A 136 -16.33 13.98 -3.19
C ARG A 136 -15.76 14.20 -4.59
N SER A 137 -15.78 13.16 -5.42
CA SER A 137 -15.31 13.22 -6.80
C SER A 137 -16.26 14.06 -7.66
N VAL A 138 -17.57 13.93 -7.47
CA VAL A 138 -18.58 14.81 -8.10
C VAL A 138 -18.39 16.26 -7.64
N LYS A 139 -18.21 16.48 -6.33
CA LYS A 139 -17.89 17.81 -5.82
C LYS A 139 -16.61 18.37 -6.44
N GLY A 140 -15.56 17.57 -6.58
CA GLY A 140 -14.30 17.99 -7.20
C GLY A 140 -14.45 18.35 -8.67
N MET A 141 -15.27 17.60 -9.42
CA MET A 141 -15.67 17.96 -10.78
C MET A 141 -16.39 19.31 -10.81
N ASN A 142 -17.43 19.50 -10.00
CA ASN A 142 -18.21 20.74 -9.96
C ASN A 142 -17.37 21.95 -9.54
N ASP A 143 -16.47 21.77 -8.56
CA ASP A 143 -15.54 22.81 -8.13
C ASP A 143 -14.61 23.21 -9.30
N LEU A 144 -14.11 22.25 -10.08
CA LEU A 144 -13.23 22.51 -11.23
C LEU A 144 -13.99 23.20 -12.37
N LEU A 145 -15.23 22.77 -12.64
CA LEU A 145 -16.12 23.41 -13.61
C LEU A 145 -16.43 24.85 -13.20
N THR A 146 -16.69 25.09 -11.92
CA THR A 146 -16.94 26.44 -11.39
C THR A 146 -15.70 27.33 -11.53
N GLU A 147 -14.51 26.83 -11.17
CA GLU A 147 -13.24 27.57 -11.33
C GLU A 147 -12.91 27.84 -12.81
N ALA A 148 -13.34 26.96 -13.73
CA ALA A 148 -13.23 27.15 -15.17
C ALA A 148 -14.32 28.06 -15.77
N GLU A 149 -15.15 28.71 -14.94
CA GLU A 149 -16.28 29.55 -15.34
C GLU A 149 -17.37 28.80 -16.15
N LEU A 150 -17.62 27.53 -15.79
CA LEU A 150 -18.59 26.63 -16.42
C LEU A 150 -19.67 26.12 -15.43
N PRO A 151 -20.32 26.97 -14.63
CA PRO A 151 -21.28 26.52 -13.60
C PRO A 151 -22.52 25.83 -14.19
N ASP A 152 -22.91 26.16 -15.43
CA ASP A 152 -24.05 25.54 -16.11
C ASP A 152 -23.84 24.05 -16.43
N GLU A 153 -22.59 23.58 -16.37
CA GLU A 153 -22.22 22.17 -16.55
C GLU A 153 -22.20 21.42 -15.22
N CYS A 154 -22.44 22.06 -14.07
CA CYS A 154 -22.43 21.39 -12.76
C CYS A 154 -23.65 20.49 -12.56
N VAL A 155 -23.50 19.45 -11.73
CA VAL A 155 -24.59 18.52 -11.37
C VAL A 155 -24.83 18.48 -9.87
N GLU A 156 -26.10 18.47 -9.46
CA GLU A 156 -26.46 18.26 -8.06
C GLU A 156 -26.33 16.77 -7.68
N PRO A 157 -25.62 16.43 -6.58
CA PRO A 157 -25.35 15.05 -6.18
C PRO A 157 -26.57 14.29 -5.62
N GLU A 158 -27.78 14.86 -5.70
CA GLU A 158 -29.00 14.25 -5.15
C GLU A 158 -29.53 13.07 -5.98
N ASP A 159 -29.28 13.09 -7.29
CA ASP A 159 -29.60 11.99 -8.20
C ASP A 159 -28.33 11.20 -8.53
N VAL A 160 -28.27 9.96 -8.03
CA VAL A 160 -27.14 9.05 -8.22
C VAL A 160 -26.93 8.76 -9.70
N ALA A 161 -28.00 8.50 -10.47
CA ALA A 161 -27.89 8.12 -11.88
C ALA A 161 -27.28 9.26 -12.69
N THR A 162 -27.91 10.44 -12.60
CA THR A 162 -27.44 11.63 -13.32
C THR A 162 -26.02 12.02 -12.91
N SER A 163 -25.69 11.98 -11.62
CA SER A 163 -24.35 12.37 -11.14
C SER A 163 -23.25 11.42 -11.61
N VAL A 164 -23.51 10.10 -11.57
CA VAL A 164 -22.54 9.08 -11.97
C VAL A 164 -22.31 9.09 -13.48
N GLU A 165 -23.36 9.25 -14.28
CA GLU A 165 -23.25 9.42 -15.73
C GLU A 165 -22.49 10.70 -16.09
N HIS A 166 -22.87 11.82 -15.46
CA HIS A 166 -22.24 13.11 -15.72
C HIS A 166 -20.75 13.10 -15.35
N TYR A 167 -20.39 12.55 -14.20
CA TYR A 167 -19.00 12.39 -13.78
C TYR A 167 -18.21 11.49 -14.75
N THR A 168 -18.78 10.35 -15.15
CA THR A 168 -18.17 9.42 -16.10
C THR A 168 -17.84 10.12 -17.42
N ASP A 169 -18.79 10.87 -17.97
CA ASP A 169 -18.60 11.58 -19.23
C ASP A 169 -17.59 12.73 -19.12
N PHE A 170 -17.65 13.50 -18.03
CA PHE A 170 -16.66 14.53 -17.74
C PHE A 170 -15.25 13.94 -17.64
N TYR A 171 -15.10 12.88 -16.86
CA TYR A 171 -13.82 12.21 -16.61
C TYR A 171 -13.21 11.70 -17.91
N ARG A 172 -13.98 10.98 -18.73
CA ARG A 172 -13.53 10.42 -20.02
C ARG A 172 -13.17 11.51 -21.02
N GLN A 173 -13.88 12.63 -21.00
CA GLN A 173 -13.58 13.78 -21.85
C GLN A 173 -12.29 14.51 -21.45
N LEU A 174 -12.01 14.59 -20.15
CA LEU A 174 -10.86 15.30 -19.62
C LEU A 174 -9.57 14.47 -19.66
N LEU A 175 -9.67 13.15 -19.43
CA LEU A 175 -8.54 12.23 -19.34
C LEU A 175 -7.52 12.37 -20.48
N PRO A 176 -7.90 12.40 -21.78
CA PRO A 176 -6.94 12.55 -22.86
C PRO A 176 -6.12 13.86 -22.81
N LYS A 177 -6.68 14.94 -22.24
CA LYS A 177 -5.97 16.23 -22.11
C LYS A 177 -5.06 16.29 -20.89
N THR A 178 -5.21 15.38 -19.93
CA THR A 178 -4.41 15.34 -18.70
C THR A 178 -3.33 14.25 -18.70
N GLN A 179 -3.31 13.37 -19.70
CA GLN A 179 -2.32 12.30 -19.82
C GLN A 179 -0.87 12.80 -19.75
N SER A 180 -0.52 13.86 -20.48
CA SER A 180 0.84 14.42 -20.46
C SER A 180 1.20 15.13 -19.14
N ILE A 181 0.21 15.52 -18.35
CA ILE A 181 0.39 16.18 -17.05
C ILE A 181 0.59 15.12 -15.96
N LEU A 182 -0.24 14.08 -15.98
CA LEU A 182 -0.28 13.07 -14.92
C LEU A 182 0.67 11.89 -15.18
N GLY A 183 1.16 11.76 -16.42
CA GLY A 183 2.11 10.73 -16.84
C GLY A 183 1.52 9.33 -16.77
N ASP A 184 2.35 8.37 -16.38
CA ASP A 184 1.91 6.99 -16.17
C ASP A 184 0.80 6.92 -15.13
N HIS A 185 -0.16 6.03 -15.37
CA HIS A 185 -1.38 5.89 -14.56
C HIS A 185 -2.24 7.16 -14.50
N ALA A 186 -2.25 7.97 -15.58
CA ALA A 186 -3.06 9.19 -15.68
C ALA A 186 -4.52 8.99 -15.27
N SER A 187 -5.14 7.87 -15.66
CA SER A 187 -6.52 7.53 -15.26
C SER A 187 -6.65 7.48 -13.73
N LEU A 188 -5.86 6.66 -13.06
CA LEU A 188 -5.86 6.55 -11.60
C LEU A 188 -5.61 7.91 -10.92
N LYS A 189 -4.58 8.64 -11.38
CA LYS A 189 -4.22 9.95 -10.82
C LYS A 189 -5.32 10.99 -11.01
N LEU A 190 -6.02 11.00 -12.13
CA LEU A 190 -7.12 11.94 -12.36
C LEU A 190 -8.27 11.69 -11.38
N GLY A 191 -8.64 10.43 -11.14
CA GLY A 191 -9.69 10.09 -10.17
C GLY A 191 -9.32 10.52 -8.75
N ARG A 192 -8.08 10.22 -8.33
CA ARG A 192 -7.53 10.64 -7.04
C ARG A 192 -7.45 12.16 -6.89
N PHE A 193 -7.06 12.86 -7.96
CA PHE A 193 -7.05 14.32 -7.99
C PHE A 193 -8.46 14.87 -7.77
N LEU A 194 -9.46 14.42 -8.54
CA LEU A 194 -10.84 14.91 -8.42
C LEU A 194 -11.39 14.66 -7.00
N PHE A 195 -11.14 13.49 -6.43
CA PHE A 195 -11.48 13.20 -5.04
C PHE A 195 -10.80 14.18 -4.07
N ALA A 196 -9.49 14.36 -4.17
CA ALA A 196 -8.71 15.19 -3.25
C ALA A 196 -9.02 16.69 -3.40
N TYR A 197 -9.35 17.11 -4.62
CA TYR A 197 -9.73 18.47 -4.94
C TYR A 197 -11.13 18.79 -4.39
N GLY A 198 -12.11 17.89 -4.54
CA GLY A 198 -13.44 18.05 -3.94
C GLY A 198 -13.44 18.00 -2.40
N TYR A 199 -12.47 17.28 -1.82
CA TYR A 199 -12.29 17.15 -0.36
C TYR A 199 -11.21 18.07 0.22
N ARG A 200 -10.78 19.09 -0.52
CA ARG A 200 -9.62 19.94 -0.20
C ARG A 200 -9.68 20.61 1.18
N ASP A 201 -10.84 21.09 1.61
CA ASP A 201 -10.99 21.83 2.87
C ASP A 201 -10.81 20.93 4.10
N VAL A 202 -11.14 19.65 3.95
CA VAL A 202 -10.93 18.66 5.01
C VAL A 202 -9.49 18.14 4.97
N LEU A 203 -8.96 17.90 3.77
CA LEU A 203 -7.59 17.41 3.61
C LEU A 203 -6.54 18.46 3.98
N SER A 204 -6.79 19.76 3.78
CA SER A 204 -5.94 20.83 4.33
C SER A 204 -5.94 20.79 5.86
N LYS A 205 -7.15 20.68 6.45
CA LYS A 205 -7.45 20.30 7.84
C LYS A 205 -6.45 19.29 8.41
N VAL A 206 -6.41 18.15 7.74
CA VAL A 206 -5.63 16.99 8.16
C VAL A 206 -4.12 17.23 7.97
N ALA A 207 -3.74 17.87 6.86
CA ALA A 207 -2.34 18.14 6.53
C ALA A 207 -1.65 19.06 7.57
N GLU A 208 -2.39 19.96 8.22
CA GLU A 208 -1.87 20.78 9.33
C GLU A 208 -1.40 19.92 10.53
N SER A 209 -2.03 18.77 10.74
CA SER A 209 -1.75 17.86 11.86
C SER A 209 -0.82 16.69 11.53
N SER A 210 -0.65 16.37 10.25
CA SER A 210 0.17 15.26 9.75
C SER A 210 0.61 15.60 8.33
N PRO A 211 1.73 16.32 8.17
CA PRO A 211 2.14 16.83 6.86
C PRO A 211 2.51 15.68 5.92
N ASN A 212 1.85 15.66 4.77
CA ASN A 212 2.05 14.78 3.60
C ASN A 212 1.95 13.27 3.85
N GLN A 213 1.12 12.60 3.03
CA GLN A 213 1.13 11.15 2.91
C GLN A 213 1.71 10.81 1.55
N PRO A 214 3.05 10.62 1.43
CA PRO A 214 3.63 10.31 0.15
C PRO A 214 3.05 8.98 -0.38
N GLU A 215 2.89 8.92 -1.69
CA GLU A 215 2.45 7.68 -2.33
C GLU A 215 3.52 6.61 -2.11
N PRO A 216 3.16 5.42 -1.59
CA PRO A 216 4.14 4.35 -1.41
C PRO A 216 4.65 3.88 -2.78
N THR A 217 5.97 3.84 -2.94
CA THR A 217 6.61 3.30 -4.16
C THR A 217 6.33 1.81 -4.34
N ILE A 218 6.27 1.06 -3.24
CA ILE A 218 5.95 -0.37 -3.23
C ILE A 218 4.66 -0.58 -2.43
N THR A 219 3.53 -0.61 -3.13
CA THR A 219 2.19 -0.79 -2.57
C THR A 219 1.90 -2.22 -2.14
N VAL A 220 2.45 -3.22 -2.84
CA VAL A 220 2.32 -4.65 -2.51
C VAL A 220 3.69 -5.33 -2.63
N LEU A 221 4.00 -6.18 -1.66
CA LEU A 221 5.23 -6.98 -1.67
C LEU A 221 4.88 -8.45 -1.84
N ASP A 222 5.29 -9.02 -2.96
CA ASP A 222 5.29 -10.46 -3.20
C ASP A 222 6.71 -11.00 -3.09
N TRP A 223 6.93 -11.90 -2.12
CA TRP A 223 8.26 -12.48 -1.86
C TRP A 223 8.75 -13.40 -2.97
N GLU A 224 7.86 -13.90 -3.83
CA GLU A 224 8.23 -14.80 -4.93
C GLU A 224 8.76 -14.04 -6.14
N THR A 225 8.26 -12.81 -6.35
CA THR A 225 8.62 -11.98 -7.51
C THR A 225 9.55 -10.81 -7.16
N ALA A 226 9.58 -10.39 -5.89
CA ALA A 226 10.44 -9.29 -5.47
C ALA A 226 11.91 -9.63 -5.68
N SER A 227 12.59 -8.76 -6.42
CA SER A 227 14.02 -8.88 -6.69
C SER A 227 14.70 -7.52 -6.54
N SER A 228 15.94 -7.54 -6.07
CA SER A 228 16.78 -6.37 -5.94
C SER A 228 18.15 -6.67 -6.55
N GLN A 229 18.72 -5.68 -7.21
CA GLN A 229 20.07 -5.75 -7.78
C GLN A 229 21.14 -5.63 -6.70
N ARG A 230 20.91 -4.81 -5.68
CA ARG A 230 21.89 -4.52 -4.61
C ARG A 230 21.69 -5.34 -3.35
N PHE A 231 20.48 -5.79 -3.05
CA PHE A 231 20.15 -6.41 -1.76
C PHE A 231 19.62 -7.84 -1.92
N ASN A 232 20.02 -8.73 -1.00
CA ASN A 232 19.52 -10.11 -0.98
C ASN A 232 18.31 -10.23 -0.04
N LEU A 233 17.11 -10.10 -0.61
CA LEU A 233 15.85 -10.16 0.15
C LEU A 233 15.59 -11.53 0.80
N ASN A 234 16.21 -12.61 0.31
CA ASN A 234 16.03 -13.97 0.85
C ASN A 234 16.59 -14.13 2.28
N LEU A 235 17.41 -13.18 2.74
CA LEU A 235 17.92 -13.15 4.11
C LEU A 235 16.85 -12.71 5.12
N ILE A 236 15.72 -12.19 4.65
CA ILE A 236 14.60 -11.75 5.48
C ILE A 236 13.62 -12.93 5.64
N THR A 237 13.80 -13.73 6.69
CA THR A 237 13.12 -15.04 6.83
C THR A 237 11.78 -14.99 7.57
N GLU A 238 11.60 -14.03 8.47
CA GLU A 238 10.43 -13.98 9.37
C GLU A 238 9.13 -13.50 8.67
N ARG A 239 9.28 -12.73 7.58
CA ARG A 239 8.20 -12.27 6.67
C ARG A 239 6.99 -11.59 7.36
N ALA A 240 7.12 -11.14 8.60
CA ALA A 240 6.11 -10.34 9.29
C ALA A 240 6.08 -8.90 8.74
N ASN A 241 5.13 -8.08 9.21
CA ASN A 241 4.98 -6.71 8.68
C ASN A 241 6.25 -5.85 8.80
N ALA A 242 7.01 -5.98 9.89
CA ALA A 242 8.30 -5.30 10.05
C ALA A 242 9.31 -5.71 8.97
N ASP A 243 9.32 -7.00 8.64
CA ASP A 243 10.21 -7.61 7.66
C ASP A 243 9.83 -7.20 6.23
N ARG A 244 8.53 -7.08 5.98
CA ARG A 244 7.96 -6.54 4.72
C ARG A 244 8.32 -5.08 4.53
N LEU A 245 8.18 -4.25 5.57
CA LEU A 245 8.58 -2.83 5.51
C LEU A 245 10.08 -2.70 5.23
N PHE A 246 10.91 -3.53 5.86
CA PHE A 246 12.35 -3.53 5.60
C PHE A 246 12.68 -3.92 4.15
N ALA A 247 12.02 -4.95 3.61
CA ALA A 247 12.18 -5.31 2.20
C ALA A 247 11.75 -4.18 1.25
N CYS A 248 10.63 -3.51 1.52
CA CYS A 248 10.21 -2.33 0.76
C CYS A 248 11.23 -1.18 0.83
N LEU A 249 11.85 -0.97 1.99
CA LEU A 249 12.90 0.04 2.13
C LEU A 249 14.11 -0.31 1.25
N LEU A 250 14.56 -1.56 1.27
CA LEU A 250 15.67 -2.02 0.44
C LEU A 250 15.36 -1.85 -1.05
N LEU A 251 14.15 -2.21 -1.49
CA LEU A 251 13.70 -2.02 -2.87
C LEU A 251 13.63 -0.54 -3.26
N ALA A 252 13.13 0.33 -2.37
CA ALA A 252 13.09 1.77 -2.60
C ALA A 252 14.51 2.33 -2.77
N LEU A 253 15.45 1.92 -1.92
CA LEU A 253 16.86 2.34 -2.01
C LEU A 253 17.57 1.79 -3.25
N ASP A 254 17.20 0.59 -3.70
CA ASP A 254 17.75 -0.02 -4.92
C ASP A 254 17.35 0.75 -6.18
N SER A 255 16.16 1.36 -6.17
CA SER A 255 15.66 2.19 -7.27
C SER A 255 16.27 3.59 -7.36
N GLN A 256 17.05 4.01 -6.36
CA GLN A 256 17.65 5.34 -6.33
C GLN A 256 19.09 5.33 -6.88
N PRO A 257 19.41 6.22 -7.84
CA PRO A 257 20.73 6.28 -8.47
C PRO A 257 21.84 6.79 -7.51
N GLU A 258 21.47 7.64 -6.55
CA GLU A 258 22.37 8.12 -5.49
C GLU A 258 21.74 7.80 -4.14
N THR A 259 22.26 6.78 -3.45
CA THR A 259 21.90 6.54 -2.05
C THR A 259 22.77 7.43 -1.17
N SER A 260 22.15 8.34 -0.42
CA SER A 260 22.81 9.03 0.70
C SER A 260 23.47 8.00 1.62
N ASP A 261 24.69 8.28 2.07
CA ASP A 261 25.41 7.44 3.03
C ASP A 261 24.73 7.38 4.41
N GLN A 262 23.71 8.22 4.63
CA GLN A 262 22.97 8.37 5.87
C GLN A 262 21.47 8.57 5.60
N LEU A 263 20.65 7.88 6.39
CA LEU A 263 19.19 8.06 6.40
C LEU A 263 18.75 8.43 7.81
N THR A 264 17.90 9.44 7.92
CA THR A 264 17.15 9.73 9.14
C THR A 264 15.92 8.83 9.22
N ILE A 265 15.28 8.77 10.40
CA ILE A 265 13.99 8.08 10.55
C ILE A 265 12.94 8.71 9.63
N GLN A 266 12.96 10.03 9.45
CA GLN A 266 12.04 10.74 8.57
C GLN A 266 12.25 10.36 7.09
N ASP A 267 13.49 10.17 6.66
CA ASP A 267 13.80 9.69 5.31
C ASP A 267 13.25 8.28 5.10
N ILE A 268 13.45 7.39 6.08
CA ILE A 268 12.90 6.03 6.03
C ILE A 268 11.37 6.08 5.97
N MET A 269 10.70 6.86 6.81
CA MET A 269 9.23 7.01 6.78
C MET A 269 8.72 7.57 5.45
N SER A 270 9.52 8.40 4.77
CA SER A 270 9.17 8.97 3.46
C SER A 270 9.34 7.95 2.33
N LEU A 271 10.29 7.01 2.45
CA LEU A 271 10.52 5.93 1.48
C LEU A 271 9.52 4.77 1.64
N ILE A 272 9.10 4.49 2.86
CA ILE A 272 8.14 3.43 3.17
C ILE A 272 6.95 3.96 3.96
N PRO A 273 6.15 4.89 3.40
CA PRO A 273 5.01 5.47 4.11
C PRO A 273 3.90 4.45 4.39
N LEU A 274 2.93 4.84 5.21
CA LEU A 274 1.71 4.07 5.44
C LEU A 274 1.07 3.64 4.11
N GLY A 275 0.74 2.35 3.98
CA GLY A 275 0.31 1.74 2.73
C GLY A 275 1.40 0.89 2.05
N SER A 276 2.67 1.07 2.41
CA SER A 276 3.77 0.24 1.91
C SER A 276 3.56 -1.24 2.27
N ALA A 277 3.90 -2.14 1.35
CA ALA A 277 3.69 -3.59 1.47
C ALA A 277 2.24 -4.02 1.81
N GLY A 278 1.25 -3.19 1.48
CA GLY A 278 -0.17 -3.42 1.76
C GLY A 278 -0.56 -3.16 3.21
N ILE A 279 0.31 -2.53 4.01
CA ILE A 279 0.04 -2.23 5.42
C ILE A 279 -0.71 -0.90 5.54
N CYS A 280 -2.04 -0.99 5.46
CA CYS A 280 -2.93 0.17 5.39
C CYS A 280 -3.49 0.61 6.74
N ASN A 281 -3.42 -0.24 7.77
CA ASN A 281 -3.89 0.06 9.12
C ASN A 281 -2.81 0.86 9.88
N PRO A 282 -3.10 2.10 10.36
CA PRO A 282 -2.09 2.94 11.01
C PRO A 282 -1.43 2.28 12.21
N SER A 283 -2.19 1.60 13.08
CA SER A 283 -1.64 0.93 14.26
C SER A 283 -0.70 -0.22 13.89
N SER A 284 -1.05 -0.98 12.84
CA SER A 284 -0.23 -2.09 12.35
C SER A 284 1.06 -1.60 11.70
N TYR A 285 0.98 -0.54 10.89
CA TYR A 285 2.15 0.12 10.28
C TYR A 285 3.10 0.65 11.35
N ASN A 286 2.54 1.41 12.29
CA ASN A 286 3.24 1.99 13.42
C ASN A 286 3.99 0.93 14.24
N TYR A 287 3.30 -0.16 14.60
CA TYR A 287 3.93 -1.27 15.29
C TYR A 287 5.05 -1.92 14.46
N ALA A 288 4.77 -2.20 13.19
CA ALA A 288 5.74 -2.82 12.28
C ALA A 288 6.98 -1.94 12.10
N PHE A 289 6.81 -0.63 11.98
CA PHE A 289 7.88 0.34 11.82
C PHE A 289 8.80 0.39 13.05
N ILE A 290 8.24 0.45 14.26
CA ILE A 290 9.04 0.36 15.50
C ILE A 290 9.76 -0.98 15.58
N ALA A 291 9.03 -2.08 15.35
CA ALA A 291 9.60 -3.43 15.46
C ALA A 291 10.72 -3.66 14.43
N MET A 292 10.65 -3.00 13.27
CA MET A 292 11.68 -2.97 12.25
C MET A 292 12.94 -2.24 12.73
N LEU A 293 12.80 -1.15 13.50
CA LEU A 293 13.90 -0.38 14.09
C LEU A 293 14.46 -1.00 15.39
N GLY A 294 13.72 -1.89 16.05
CA GLY A 294 14.12 -2.54 17.31
C GLY A 294 14.70 -3.95 17.14
N LYS A 295 14.98 -4.60 18.28
CA LYS A 295 15.50 -5.99 18.38
C LYS A 295 14.45 -7.09 18.51
N GLN A 296 13.19 -6.76 18.27
CA GLN A 296 12.08 -7.67 18.54
C GLN A 296 12.15 -8.90 17.63
N LYS A 297 12.15 -10.09 18.25
CA LYS A 297 12.33 -11.39 17.57
C LYS A 297 13.63 -11.49 16.75
N GLY A 298 14.70 -10.87 17.23
CA GLY A 298 16.03 -10.99 16.62
C GLY A 298 16.23 -10.17 15.34
N ARG A 299 15.30 -9.26 15.02
CA ARG A 299 15.48 -8.25 13.97
C ARG A 299 16.61 -7.32 14.39
N ASP A 300 17.70 -7.22 13.63
CA ASP A 300 18.78 -6.25 13.89
C ASP A 300 19.12 -5.57 12.56
N TYR A 301 18.08 -5.05 11.90
CA TYR A 301 18.17 -4.46 10.56
C TYR A 301 18.90 -3.13 10.55
N PHE A 302 18.86 -2.41 11.69
CA PHE A 302 19.45 -1.09 11.85
C PHE A 302 20.43 -1.08 13.00
N LEU A 303 21.51 -0.34 12.80
CA LEU A 303 22.43 -0.01 13.87
C LEU A 303 22.36 1.48 14.13
N PHE A 304 22.19 1.85 15.38
CA PHE A 304 22.15 3.24 15.80
C PHE A 304 23.48 3.59 16.45
N ASP A 305 23.90 4.86 16.33
CA ASP A 305 25.07 5.35 17.08
C ASP A 305 24.85 5.27 18.59
N ASP A 306 23.60 5.44 19.00
CA ASP A 306 23.16 5.36 20.38
C ASP A 306 22.38 4.07 20.59
N ASP A 307 23.04 3.10 21.22
CA ASP A 307 22.46 1.77 21.52
C ASP A 307 21.23 1.87 22.44
N SER A 308 21.06 2.98 23.16
CA SER A 308 19.87 3.23 23.98
C SER A 308 18.61 3.46 23.14
N LEU A 309 18.74 3.98 21.90
CA LEU A 309 17.61 4.14 20.98
C LEU A 309 17.06 2.79 20.53
N ARG A 310 17.95 1.85 20.23
CA ARG A 310 17.58 0.48 19.86
C ARG A 310 16.84 -0.22 21.00
N LEU A 311 17.29 -0.04 22.24
CA LEU A 311 16.61 -0.55 23.43
C LEU A 311 15.24 0.11 23.62
N ALA A 312 15.15 1.43 23.45
CA ALA A 312 13.90 2.18 23.55
C ALA A 312 12.86 1.71 22.51
N PHE A 313 13.24 1.54 21.24
CA PHE A 313 12.36 0.98 20.21
C PHE A 313 11.93 -0.45 20.55
N THR A 314 12.84 -1.28 21.06
CA THR A 314 12.53 -2.66 21.44
C THR A 314 11.51 -2.71 22.59
N GLU A 315 11.70 -1.88 23.62
CA GLU A 315 10.77 -1.76 24.74
C GLU A 315 9.40 -1.26 24.28
N GLN A 316 9.38 -0.27 23.39
CA GLN A 316 8.15 0.30 22.85
C GLN A 316 7.39 -0.68 21.94
N ALA A 317 8.09 -1.48 21.13
CA ALA A 317 7.49 -2.56 20.33
C ALA A 317 6.88 -3.66 21.22
N ASN A 318 7.33 -3.79 22.46
CA ASN A 318 6.77 -4.72 23.43
C ASN A 318 5.63 -4.10 24.28
N ASN A 319 5.54 -2.76 24.34
CA ASN A 319 4.57 -2.00 25.14
C ASN A 319 3.77 -1.01 24.25
N SER A 320 2.73 -1.49 23.56
CA SER A 320 2.11 -0.84 22.39
C SER A 320 1.24 0.41 22.62
N THR A 321 1.43 1.19 23.69
CA THR A 321 0.45 2.24 24.10
C THR A 321 0.81 3.69 23.78
N LYS A 322 2.02 4.05 23.34
CA LYS A 322 2.42 5.47 23.16
C LYS A 322 3.41 5.72 22.02
N LEU A 323 3.00 5.51 20.77
CA LEU A 323 3.91 5.74 19.62
C LEU A 323 4.01 7.19 19.16
N THR A 324 2.89 7.89 18.99
CA THR A 324 2.87 9.22 18.34
C THR A 324 3.71 10.26 19.10
N LEU A 325 3.86 10.09 20.41
CA LEU A 325 4.67 10.95 21.28
C LEU A 325 6.18 10.68 21.20
N PHE A 326 6.61 9.48 20.83
CA PHE A 326 8.05 9.12 20.80
C PHE A 326 8.73 9.60 19.51
N ILE A 327 8.07 9.40 18.37
CA ILE A 327 8.58 9.84 17.06
C ILE A 327 8.65 11.38 17.00
N ALA A 328 7.66 12.07 17.57
CA ALA A 328 7.65 13.53 17.68
C ALA A 328 8.86 14.10 18.47
N ASN A 329 9.49 13.30 19.33
CA ASN A 329 10.63 13.73 20.15
C ASN A 329 12.01 13.41 19.53
N HIS A 330 12.08 12.69 18.40
CA HIS A 330 13.35 12.25 17.79
C HIS A 330 13.43 12.33 16.25
N PRO A 331 12.99 13.43 15.58
CA PRO A 331 12.92 13.48 14.11
C PRO A 331 14.28 13.58 13.36
N GLU A 332 15.35 14.08 13.99
CA GLU A 332 16.59 14.48 13.28
C GLU A 332 17.81 13.54 13.46
N ARG A 333 17.66 12.32 14.01
CA ARG A 333 18.82 11.47 14.33
C ARG A 333 19.26 10.58 13.17
N VAL A 334 20.59 10.51 12.99
CA VAL A 334 21.32 9.93 11.85
C VAL A 334 21.83 8.50 12.17
N ILE A 335 21.86 7.61 11.18
CA ILE A 335 22.46 6.26 11.26
C ILE A 335 23.73 6.17 10.39
N PRO A 336 24.95 5.97 10.96
CA PRO A 336 26.20 5.92 10.18
C PRO A 336 26.57 4.56 9.58
N SER A 337 27.21 4.62 8.41
CA SER A 337 27.66 3.49 7.59
C SER A 337 28.83 2.67 8.17
N ALA A 338 29.58 3.21 9.12
CA ALA A 338 30.60 2.45 9.85
C ALA A 338 29.98 1.35 10.72
N SER A 339 28.77 1.59 11.22
CA SER A 339 28.03 0.67 12.06
C SER A 339 27.54 -0.52 11.23
N VAL A 340 26.93 -0.32 10.06
CA VAL A 340 26.47 -1.40 9.15
C VAL A 340 27.61 -2.35 8.77
N ARG A 341 28.82 -1.83 8.52
CA ARG A 341 30.02 -2.65 8.24
C ARG A 341 30.51 -3.42 9.48
N ASN A 342 30.41 -2.83 10.67
CA ASN A 342 30.72 -3.53 11.92
C ASN A 342 29.67 -4.59 12.30
N ALA A 343 28.39 -4.46 11.93
CA ALA A 343 27.38 -5.53 12.09
C ALA A 343 27.80 -6.81 11.37
N LEU A 344 28.24 -6.66 10.12
CA LEU A 344 28.73 -7.76 9.30
C LEU A 344 30.00 -8.38 9.88
N GLY A 345 30.90 -7.56 10.43
CA GLY A 345 32.10 -8.03 11.15
C GLY A 345 31.80 -8.77 12.46
N ASN A 346 30.84 -8.28 13.25
CA ASN A 346 30.43 -8.90 14.51
C ASN A 346 29.69 -10.22 14.30
N PHE A 347 28.96 -10.36 13.19
CA PHE A 347 28.36 -11.62 12.77
C PHE A 347 29.43 -12.70 12.49
N GLN A 348 30.55 -12.32 11.85
CA GLN A 348 31.70 -13.21 11.68
C GLN A 348 32.38 -13.58 13.02
N ALA A 349 32.54 -12.61 13.92
CA ALA A 349 33.11 -12.85 15.25
C ALA A 349 32.23 -13.77 16.11
N MET A 350 30.91 -13.66 15.99
CA MET A 350 29.93 -14.53 16.66
C MET A 350 29.99 -15.99 16.16
N ILE A 351 30.22 -16.20 14.86
CA ILE A 351 30.48 -17.54 14.32
C ILE A 351 31.79 -18.12 14.88
N GLN A 352 32.82 -17.29 15.08
CA GLN A 352 34.10 -17.73 15.62
C GLN A 352 34.04 -18.07 17.12
N SER A 353 33.23 -17.34 17.90
CA SER A 353 33.10 -17.51 19.36
C SER A 353 32.01 -18.51 19.80
N ALA A 354 31.12 -18.94 18.91
CA ALA A 354 30.07 -19.91 19.23
C ALA A 354 30.63 -21.27 19.69
N SER A 355 29.93 -21.93 20.63
CA SER A 355 30.27 -23.27 21.09
C SER A 355 30.15 -24.30 19.95
N GLN A 356 30.85 -25.42 20.04
CA GLN A 356 30.78 -26.48 19.01
C GLN A 356 29.35 -26.96 18.75
N GLY A 357 28.49 -27.03 19.77
CA GLY A 357 27.08 -27.38 19.62
C GLY A 357 26.28 -26.33 18.83
N GLN A 358 26.49 -25.05 19.11
CA GLN A 358 25.82 -23.95 18.39
C GLN A 358 26.31 -23.79 16.96
N LYS A 359 27.62 -23.95 16.74
CA LYS A 359 28.21 -24.06 15.40
C LYS A 359 27.60 -25.21 14.63
N LYS A 360 27.46 -26.38 15.26
CA LYS A 360 26.87 -27.58 14.64
C LYS A 360 25.40 -27.37 14.23
N VAL A 361 24.57 -26.78 15.08
CA VAL A 361 23.17 -26.46 14.75
C VAL A 361 23.08 -25.44 13.61
N LEU A 362 23.95 -24.43 13.62
CA LEU A 362 24.04 -23.43 12.55
C LEU A 362 24.53 -24.05 11.22
N PHE A 363 25.53 -24.91 11.23
CA PHE A 363 25.99 -25.61 10.03
C PHE A 363 24.96 -26.63 9.52
N GLN A 364 24.23 -27.29 10.43
CA GLN A 364 23.16 -28.23 10.07
C GLN A 364 21.96 -27.54 9.41
N SER A 365 21.61 -26.31 9.80
CA SER A 365 20.52 -25.56 9.17
C SER A 365 20.87 -25.03 7.76
N LEU A 366 22.17 -25.06 7.40
CA LEU A 366 22.75 -24.59 6.14
C LEU A 366 22.99 -25.71 5.10
N VAL A 367 22.89 -26.98 5.50
CA VAL A 367 23.00 -28.14 4.61
C VAL A 367 21.62 -28.54 4.13
N ASP A 368 21.44 -28.63 2.81
CA ASP A 368 20.17 -28.97 2.18
C ASP A 368 20.03 -30.50 2.01
N LYS A 369 21.06 -31.15 1.43
CA LYS A 369 21.18 -32.62 1.43
C LYS A 369 22.64 -33.07 1.31
N ILE A 370 22.92 -34.31 1.70
CA ILE A 370 24.21 -34.96 1.48
C ILE A 370 23.98 -36.17 0.58
N SER A 371 24.65 -36.22 -0.57
CA SER A 371 24.65 -37.40 -1.43
C SER A 371 25.88 -38.24 -1.12
N ILE A 372 25.64 -39.48 -0.71
CA ILE A 372 26.67 -40.47 -0.45
C ILE A 372 26.67 -41.45 -1.63
N PRO A 373 27.81 -41.66 -2.31
CA PRO A 373 27.87 -42.56 -3.46
C PRO A 373 27.61 -44.02 -3.06
N HIS A 374 27.20 -44.84 -4.03
CA HIS A 374 26.77 -46.23 -3.81
C HIS A 374 27.86 -47.14 -3.22
N ASP A 375 29.14 -46.84 -3.46
CA ASP A 375 30.29 -47.52 -2.86
C ASP A 375 30.50 -47.16 -1.37
N ARG A 376 29.68 -46.23 -0.84
CA ARG A 376 29.72 -45.68 0.52
C ARG A 376 31.06 -45.06 0.89
N ASP A 377 31.86 -44.66 -0.11
CA ASP A 377 33.07 -43.89 0.12
C ASP A 377 32.69 -42.46 0.54
N VAL A 378 32.78 -42.20 1.84
CA VAL A 378 32.45 -40.90 2.43
C VAL A 378 33.35 -39.77 1.93
N THR A 379 34.54 -40.08 1.40
CA THR A 379 35.45 -39.07 0.82
C THR A 379 34.98 -38.53 -0.52
N LYS A 380 34.06 -39.25 -1.18
CA LYS A 380 33.42 -38.87 -2.44
C LYS A 380 32.00 -38.33 -2.25
N SER A 381 31.56 -38.14 -1.00
CA SER A 381 30.23 -37.60 -0.72
C SER A 381 30.15 -36.13 -1.09
N VAL A 382 29.05 -35.74 -1.73
CA VAL A 382 28.78 -34.37 -2.15
C VAL A 382 27.77 -33.75 -1.19
N ILE A 383 28.18 -32.69 -0.49
CA ILE A 383 27.31 -31.93 0.40
C ILE A 383 26.70 -30.79 -0.41
N TYR A 384 25.38 -30.82 -0.57
CA TYR A 384 24.60 -29.75 -1.19
C TYR A 384 24.20 -28.75 -0.12
N GLY A 385 24.80 -27.57 -0.18
CA GLY A 385 24.49 -26.44 0.68
C GLY A 385 23.34 -25.60 0.16
N LYS A 386 22.69 -24.84 1.04
CA LYS A 386 21.79 -23.75 0.60
C LYS A 386 22.63 -22.62 -0.06
N PRO A 387 22.08 -21.83 -0.99
CA PRO A 387 22.81 -20.81 -1.77
C PRO A 387 23.64 -19.80 -0.95
N ALA A 388 23.31 -19.63 0.33
CA ALA A 388 24.05 -18.85 1.31
C ALA A 388 25.51 -19.32 1.54
N LEU A 389 25.91 -20.50 1.05
CA LEU A 389 27.27 -21.05 1.18
C LEU A 389 28.25 -20.61 0.08
N LEU A 390 27.81 -19.96 -0.99
CA LEU A 390 28.67 -19.62 -2.14
C LEU A 390 29.77 -18.58 -1.83
N SER A 391 29.72 -17.92 -0.67
CA SER A 391 30.62 -16.81 -0.31
C SER A 391 31.33 -16.97 1.03
N LEU A 392 31.24 -18.14 1.68
CA LEU A 392 31.89 -18.37 2.98
C LEU A 392 33.22 -19.13 2.78
N PRO A 393 34.38 -18.56 3.18
CA PRO A 393 35.64 -19.28 3.14
C PRO A 393 35.61 -20.40 4.18
N ILE A 394 35.63 -21.65 3.73
CA ILE A 394 35.71 -22.82 4.60
C ILE A 394 37.18 -23.02 4.99
N PRO A 395 37.55 -22.93 6.28
CA PRO A 395 38.92 -23.19 6.70
C PRO A 395 39.27 -24.67 6.48
N PRO A 396 40.51 -24.99 6.07
CA PRO A 396 40.91 -26.36 5.79
C PRO A 396 40.80 -27.22 7.05
N ILE A 397 40.18 -28.39 6.92
CA ILE A 397 40.11 -29.39 7.97
C ILE A 397 41.53 -29.89 8.22
N LYS A 398 42.11 -29.56 9.38
CA LYS A 398 43.36 -30.18 9.83
C LYS A 398 43.10 -31.67 10.00
N LYS A 399 43.71 -32.48 9.14
CA LYS A 399 43.78 -33.93 9.35
C LYS A 399 44.49 -34.15 10.69
N GLY A 400 43.75 -34.70 11.66
CA GLY A 400 44.37 -35.27 12.85
C GLY A 400 45.30 -36.39 12.39
N GLY A 401 46.60 -36.13 12.45
CA GLY A 401 47.60 -37.18 12.43
C GLY A 401 47.64 -37.81 13.82
N SER A 402 47.42 -39.12 13.82
CA SER A 402 48.02 -40.15 14.68
C SER A 402 48.44 -39.78 16.10
#